data_AF-A0A7X7WU25-F1
#
_entry.id   AF-A0A7X7WU25-F1
#
_cell.length_a   1.000
_cell.length_b   1.000
_cell.length_c   1.000
_cell.angle_alpha   90.00
_cell.angle_beta   90.00
_cell.angle_gamma   90.00
#
_symmetry.space_group_name_H-M   'P 1'
#
loop_
_entity.id
_entity.type
_entity.pdbx_description
1 polymer ?
#
loop_
_entity_poly.entity_id
_entity_poly.type
_entity_poly.pdbx_seq_one_letter_code
_entity_poly.pdbx_strand_id
1 'polypeptide(L)'
;MGRLVLLQIGFFSALLLVGTFPGYAGSVSQYPSVAIDVGHTRAHPGAMSARGTSEFVFNQAFAQQLRDAFGARGQRVRMINEHGGLKNLR
;
A
#
# COMPACT_ATOMS: atom_id res chain seq x y z
N MET A 1 -53.76 -1.69 -39.97
CA MET A 1 -54.13 -2.12 -38.61
C MET A 1 -53.37 -3.41 -38.32
N GLY A 2 -52.40 -3.56 -37.42
CA GLY A 2 -51.78 -2.72 -36.42
C GLY A 2 -51.10 -3.65 -35.39
N ARG A 3 -49.76 -3.69 -35.38
CA ARG A 3 -48.86 -4.11 -34.26
C ARG A 3 -48.92 -5.60 -33.82
N LEU A 4 -47.90 -6.25 -33.27
CA LEU A 4 -46.77 -5.80 -32.45
C LEU A 4 -45.67 -6.90 -32.47
N VAL A 5 -44.41 -6.50 -32.50
CA VAL A 5 -43.24 -7.34 -32.19
C VAL A 5 -43.23 -7.61 -30.69
N LEU A 6 -42.99 -8.85 -30.26
CA LEU A 6 -42.61 -9.15 -28.88
C LEU A 6 -41.36 -10.03 -28.86
N LEU A 7 -40.24 -9.38 -28.58
CA LEU A 7 -38.93 -9.97 -28.33
C LEU A 7 -38.97 -10.62 -26.94
N GLN A 8 -39.00 -11.95 -26.87
CA GLN A 8 -38.95 -12.66 -25.60
C GLN A 8 -37.49 -12.78 -25.14
N ILE A 9 -37.09 -11.88 -24.24
CA ILE A 9 -35.79 -11.90 -23.57
C ILE A 9 -35.80 -13.07 -22.59
N GLY A 10 -34.92 -14.05 -22.81
CA GLY A 10 -34.73 -15.17 -21.90
C GLY A 10 -34.17 -14.69 -20.55
N PHE A 11 -34.92 -14.92 -19.47
CA PHE A 11 -34.44 -14.73 -18.12
C PHE A 11 -33.51 -15.89 -17.75
N PHE A 12 -32.20 -15.63 -17.70
CA PHE A 12 -31.25 -16.52 -17.03
C PHE A 12 -31.44 -16.37 -15.51
N SER A 13 -32.11 -17.33 -14.89
CA SER A 13 -32.21 -17.43 -13.44
C SER A 13 -30.83 -17.74 -12.84
N ALA A 14 -30.17 -16.74 -12.28
CA ALA A 14 -28.97 -16.94 -11.46
C ALA A 14 -29.42 -17.37 -10.04
N LEU A 15 -29.21 -18.64 -9.71
CA LEU A 15 -29.40 -19.16 -8.35
C LEU A 15 -28.29 -18.60 -7.45
N LEU A 16 -28.64 -17.61 -6.62
CA LEU A 16 -27.72 -17.01 -5.65
C LEU A 16 -27.72 -17.87 -4.39
N LEU A 17 -26.77 -18.79 -4.27
CA LEU A 17 -26.56 -19.56 -3.05
C LEU A 17 -25.88 -18.66 -2.01
N VAL A 18 -26.67 -18.04 -1.13
CA VAL A 18 -26.15 -17.33 0.05
C VAL A 18 -25.70 -18.36 1.07
N GLY A 19 -24.43 -18.74 1.01
CA GLY A 19 -23.77 -19.46 2.09
C GLY A 19 -23.56 -18.51 3.27
N THR A 20 -24.37 -18.63 4.32
CA THR A 20 -24.15 -17.98 5.60
C THR A 20 -22.94 -18.61 6.29
N PHE A 21 -21.73 -18.12 5.99
CA PHE A 21 -20.55 -18.42 6.80
C PHE A 21 -20.63 -17.62 8.11
N PRO A 22 -20.77 -18.28 9.28
CA PRO A 22 -20.73 -17.57 10.55
C PRO A 22 -19.31 -17.02 10.78
N GLY A 23 -19.20 -15.70 10.77
CA GLY A 23 -18.26 -14.96 11.60
C GLY A 23 -16.77 -15.11 11.31
N TYR A 24 -16.29 -14.52 10.21
CA TYR A 24 -15.01 -13.81 10.26
C TYR A 24 -15.27 -12.33 9.95
N ALA A 25 -15.82 -11.62 10.93
CA ALA A 25 -15.72 -10.16 10.97
C ALA A 25 -14.29 -9.77 11.36
N GLY A 26 -13.31 -10.20 10.55
CA GLY A 26 -12.01 -9.59 10.56
C GLY A 26 -12.19 -8.20 9.98
N SER A 27 -12.14 -7.17 10.82
CA SER A 27 -12.02 -5.79 10.35
C SER A 27 -10.75 -5.71 9.50
N VAL A 28 -10.92 -5.82 8.17
CA VAL A 28 -9.85 -5.50 7.23
C VAL A 28 -9.51 -4.05 7.51
N SER A 29 -8.27 -3.78 7.92
CA SER A 29 -7.77 -2.41 8.02
C SER A 29 -8.07 -1.73 6.69
N GLN A 30 -9.00 -0.76 6.69
CA GLN A 30 -9.36 -0.02 5.48
C GLN A 30 -8.16 0.75 4.91
N TYR A 31 -7.12 0.94 5.73
CA TYR A 31 -5.86 1.52 5.31
C TYR A 31 -4.86 0.42 4.91
N PRO A 32 -4.39 0.40 3.65
CA PRO A 32 -3.29 -0.48 3.26
C PRO A 32 -2.04 -0.13 4.07
N SER A 33 -1.31 -1.16 4.50
CA SER A 33 -0.02 -0.97 5.16
C SER A 33 1.02 -0.46 4.17
N VAL A 34 1.79 0.55 4.55
CA VAL A 34 2.84 1.16 3.72
C VAL A 34 4.21 0.70 4.23
N ALA A 35 5.03 0.15 3.34
CA ALA A 35 6.44 -0.11 3.63
C ALA A 35 7.29 1.05 3.10
N ILE A 36 8.15 1.62 3.94
CA ILE A 36 9.09 2.68 3.57
C ILE A 36 10.50 2.13 3.74
N ASP A 37 11.23 2.03 2.64
CA ASP A 37 12.63 1.62 2.64
C ASP A 37 13.56 2.83 2.57
N VAL A 38 14.49 2.91 3.52
CA VAL A 38 15.55 3.93 3.49
C VAL A 38 16.67 3.40 2.61
N GLY A 39 16.73 3.90 1.38
CA GLY A 39 17.81 3.54 0.45
C GLY A 39 19.19 3.91 0.98
N HIS A 40 20.21 3.18 0.53
CA HIS A 40 21.62 3.29 0.95
C HIS A 40 21.91 2.83 2.38
N THR A 41 23.18 2.83 2.74
CA THR A 41 23.63 2.43 4.08
C THR A 41 24.60 3.44 4.63
N ARG A 42 24.91 3.36 5.93
CA ARG A 42 25.98 4.20 6.51
C ARG A 42 27.34 3.94 5.86
N ALA A 43 27.59 2.71 5.40
CA ALA A 43 28.85 2.32 4.75
C ALA A 43 28.89 2.68 3.25
N HIS A 44 27.73 2.67 2.59
CA HIS A 44 27.57 3.04 1.18
C HIS A 44 26.49 4.11 1.09
N PRO A 45 26.82 5.39 1.37
CA PRO A 45 25.84 6.43 1.64
C PRO A 45 25.25 7.10 0.39
N GLY A 46 25.61 6.62 -0.80
CA GLY A 46 25.13 7.13 -2.08
C GLY A 46 25.75 8.48 -2.47
N ALA A 47 24.99 9.28 -3.21
CA ALA A 47 25.44 10.57 -3.71
C ALA A 47 25.76 11.57 -2.59
N MET A 48 26.62 12.55 -2.89
CA MET A 48 26.91 13.68 -2.00
C MET A 48 26.40 14.98 -2.61
N SER A 49 25.63 15.75 -1.83
CA SER A 49 25.22 17.10 -2.22
C SER A 49 26.41 18.08 -2.17
N ALA A 50 26.25 19.25 -2.80
CA ALA A 50 27.25 20.33 -2.74
C ALA A 50 27.57 20.84 -1.32
N ARG A 51 26.71 20.55 -0.34
CA ARG A 51 26.90 20.89 1.08
C ARG A 51 27.50 19.74 1.90
N GLY A 52 27.88 18.64 1.26
CA GLY A 52 28.45 17.46 1.95
C GLY A 52 27.43 16.57 2.65
N THR A 53 26.12 16.80 2.47
CA THR A 53 25.08 15.88 2.95
C THR A 53 24.97 14.68 2.01
N SER A 54 25.02 13.47 2.58
CA SER A 54 24.87 12.24 1.82
C SER A 54 23.40 11.90 1.52
N GLU A 55 23.19 11.13 0.46
CA GLU A 55 21.88 10.61 0.08
C GLU A 55 21.24 9.77 1.18
N PHE A 56 22.02 8.94 1.88
CA PHE A 56 21.52 8.18 3.04
C PHE A 56 20.95 9.11 4.14
N VAL A 57 21.65 10.18 4.50
CA VAL A 57 21.19 11.13 5.52
C VAL A 57 19.91 11.83 5.08
N PHE A 58 19.84 12.22 3.81
CA PHE A 58 18.63 12.80 3.23
C PHE A 58 17.45 11.82 3.25
N ASN A 59 17.65 10.60 2.74
CA ASN A 59 16.61 9.56 2.68
C ASN A 59 16.11 9.18 4.06
N GLN A 60 17.00 9.08 5.05
CA GLN A 60 16.63 8.79 6.43
C GLN A 60 15.71 9.88 7.00
N ALA A 61 16.11 11.16 6.86
CA ALA A 61 15.30 12.29 7.33
C ALA A 61 13.95 12.36 6.61
N PHE A 62 13.94 12.14 5.29
CA PHE A 62 12.72 12.15 4.50
C PHE A 62 11.77 11.00 4.86
N ALA A 63 12.30 9.80 5.11
CA ALA A 63 11.51 8.64 5.50
C ALA A 63 10.81 8.83 6.86
N GLN A 64 11.41 9.59 7.80
CA GLN A 64 10.73 9.96 9.04
C GLN A 64 9.55 10.90 8.78
N GLN A 65 9.73 11.92 7.94
CA GLN A 65 8.64 12.82 7.56
C GLN A 65 7.49 12.08 6.87
N LEU A 66 7.81 11.09 6.03
CA LEU A 66 6.80 10.22 5.43
C LEU A 66 6.07 9.39 6.49
N ARG A 67 6.79 8.77 7.44
CA ARG A 67 6.16 8.01 8.54
C ARG A 67 5.15 8.87 9.29
N ASP A 68 5.52 10.09 9.64
CA ASP A 68 4.66 11.02 10.36
C ASP A 68 3.44 11.41 9.52
N ALA A 69 3.64 11.73 8.23
CA ALA A 69 2.56 12.08 7.32
C ALA A 69 1.57 10.93 7.08
N PHE A 70 2.07 9.69 6.95
CA PHE A 70 1.23 8.49 6.82
C PHE A 70 0.51 8.17 8.14
N GLY A 71 1.20 8.29 9.28
CA GLY A 71 0.64 8.07 10.61
C GLY A 71 -0.48 9.05 10.93
N ALA A 72 -0.33 10.32 10.57
CA ALA A 72 -1.37 11.35 10.72
C ALA A 72 -2.66 11.05 9.93
N ARG A 73 -2.59 10.16 8.92
CA ARG A 73 -3.73 9.70 8.12
C ARG A 73 -4.28 8.34 8.58
N GLY A 74 -3.80 7.81 9.70
CA GLY A 74 -4.20 6.51 10.22
C GLY A 74 -3.60 5.31 9.48
N GLN A 75 -2.61 5.52 8.61
CA GLN A 75 -1.97 4.44 7.86
C GLN A 75 -0.88 3.77 8.70
N ARG A 76 -0.83 2.43 8.68
CA ARG A 76 0.24 1.67 9.33
C ARG A 76 1.50 1.70 8.46
N VAL A 77 2.61 2.14 9.04
CA VAL A 77 3.91 2.24 8.38
C VAL A 77 4.87 1.19 8.92
N ARG A 78 5.51 0.44 8.02
CA ARG A 78 6.64 -0.45 8.33
C ARG A 78 7.91 0.14 7.74
N MET A 79 8.89 0.41 8.59
CA MET A 79 10.17 0.94 8.17
C MET A 79 11.13 -0.19 7.82
N ILE A 80 11.89 0.00 6.75
CA ILE A 80 12.93 -0.91 6.28
C ILE A 80 14.23 -0.10 6.21
N ASN A 81 15.31 -0.72 6.68
CA ASN A 81 16.65 -0.13 6.72
C ASN A 81 16.76 1.24 7.43
N GLU A 82 15.90 1.54 8.40
CA GLU A 82 15.83 2.86 9.05
C GLU A 82 17.19 3.40 9.54
N HIS A 83 18.07 2.51 10.00
CA HIS A 83 19.39 2.85 10.53
C HIS A 83 20.54 2.56 9.56
N GLY A 84 20.26 2.27 8.28
CA GLY A 84 21.27 2.06 7.24
C GLY A 84 22.22 0.90 7.53
N GLY A 85 21.73 -0.14 8.22
CA GLY A 85 22.52 -1.30 8.65
C GLY A 85 22.30 -2.55 7.81
N LEU A 86 21.29 -2.56 6.93
CA LEU A 86 21.03 -3.72 6.07
C LEU A 86 22.09 -3.77 4.97
N LYS A 87 22.85 -4.86 4.92
CA LYS A 87 23.96 -5.01 3.96
C LYS A 87 23.51 -5.35 2.54
N ASN A 88 22.25 -5.70 2.31
CA ASN A 88 21.57 -5.88 1.01
C ASN A 88 20.17 -6.44 1.30
N LEU A 89 19.13 -5.90 0.69
CA LEU A 89 17.81 -6.56 0.63
C LEU A 89 17.93 -7.67 -0.43
N ARG A 90 17.79 -8.93 -0.01
CA ARG A 90 17.69 -10.10 -0.92
C ARG A 90 16.22 -10.45 -1.12
#